data_AF-A0A958G3P1-F1
#
_entry.id   AF-A0A958G3P1-F1
#
_cell.length_a   1.000
_cell.length_b   1.000
_cell.length_c   1.000
_cell.angle_alpha   90.00
_cell.angle_beta   90.00
_cell.angle_gamma   90.00
#
_symmetry.space_group_name_H-M   'P 1'
#
loop_
_entity.id
_entity.type
_entity.pdbx_description
1 polymer ?
#
loop_
_entity_poly.entity_id
_entity_poly.type
_entity_poly.pdbx_seq_one_letter_code
_entity_poly.pdbx_strand_id
1 'polypeptide(L)'
;MHDPFTGEWVIFRDAEMVLAATALSEVLPVIEQLEAMLQRGFYAAGFVSYEAAPAFDPALHAPHISDFPLCWFGIYSRPQPLDLSQLQRRSYRVGSWQASIDAQRYREDIDRIKCYIAAGDSYQVNYTYRMFAPFAGDALSFFLDLNRNQPTEFAAFADIGDIAVCSVSPELFFRLDGALLTSRPMKGTASRGRYPAEDRARAEWLRNSQKNRAENTMIVDMIRNDFGRIAATGSVTVPSAYDIERYPTAWQMTSTVTARSSASPAQILAALFPCAS
;
A
#
# COMPACT_ATOMS: atom_id res chain seq x y z
N MET A 1 11.37 8.32 -4.34
CA MET A 1 10.68 7.01 -4.28
C MET A 1 11.69 5.93 -4.60
N HIS A 2 11.61 4.78 -3.96
CA HIS A 2 12.40 3.61 -4.30
C HIS A 2 11.66 2.82 -5.38
N ASP A 3 12.36 2.48 -6.47
CA ASP A 3 11.86 1.58 -7.50
C ASP A 3 12.36 0.17 -7.19
N PRO A 4 11.50 -0.76 -6.78
CA PRO A 4 11.89 -2.12 -6.40
C PRO A 4 12.37 -2.97 -7.57
N PHE A 5 12.15 -2.56 -8.82
CA PHE A 5 12.47 -3.36 -10.00
C PHE A 5 13.82 -3.00 -10.60
N THR A 6 14.27 -1.77 -10.38
CA THR A 6 15.63 -1.33 -10.69
C THR A 6 16.52 -1.36 -9.45
N GLY A 7 15.94 -1.33 -8.25
CA GLY A 7 16.67 -1.14 -6.99
C GLY A 7 17.21 0.28 -6.81
N GLU A 8 16.76 1.21 -7.65
CA GLU A 8 17.23 2.58 -7.67
C GLU A 8 16.26 3.53 -6.96
N TRP A 9 16.82 4.60 -6.40
CA TRP A 9 16.01 5.71 -5.94
C TRP A 9 15.79 6.68 -7.08
N VAL A 10 14.54 7.11 -7.25
CA VAL A 10 14.15 8.13 -8.22
C VAL A 10 13.51 9.32 -7.52
N ILE A 11 13.65 10.49 -8.11
CA ILE A 11 12.99 11.72 -7.70
C ILE A 11 12.19 12.30 -8.86
N PHE A 12 11.00 12.79 -8.52
CA PHE A 12 10.15 13.56 -9.41
C PHE A 12 10.25 15.02 -8.96
N ARG A 13 10.73 15.91 -9.84
CA ARG A 13 10.90 17.34 -9.60
C ARG A 13 10.23 18.12 -10.70
N ASP A 14 9.86 19.36 -10.40
CA ASP A 14 9.33 20.32 -11.39
C ASP A 14 8.09 19.76 -12.10
N ALA A 15 7.03 19.51 -11.33
CA ALA A 15 5.77 19.01 -11.87
C ALA A 15 5.21 19.99 -12.92
N GLU A 16 4.87 19.45 -14.09
CA GLU A 16 4.21 20.19 -15.19
C GLU A 16 2.82 20.66 -14.74
N MET A 17 2.14 19.81 -13.97
CA MET A 17 0.86 20.10 -13.33
C MET A 17 0.61 19.14 -12.16
N VAL A 18 -0.39 19.48 -11.35
CA VAL A 18 -0.90 18.64 -10.27
C VAL A 18 -2.36 18.32 -10.55
N LEU A 19 -2.71 17.03 -10.44
CA LEU A 19 -4.08 16.55 -10.44
C LEU A 19 -4.44 16.13 -9.01
N ALA A 20 -5.53 16.68 -8.46
CA ALA A 20 -5.95 16.35 -7.11
C ALA A 20 -7.47 16.37 -6.99
N ALA A 21 -8.02 15.49 -6.15
CA ALA A 21 -9.43 15.44 -5.79
C ALA A 21 -9.58 15.67 -4.29
N THR A 22 -10.52 16.52 -3.91
CA THR A 22 -10.93 16.74 -2.51
C THR A 22 -12.35 16.26 -2.24
N ALA A 23 -13.16 16.09 -3.30
CA ALA A 23 -14.49 15.51 -3.24
C ALA A 23 -14.57 14.18 -4.01
N LEU A 24 -15.45 13.27 -3.55
CA LEU A 24 -15.62 11.95 -4.18
C LEU A 24 -15.96 12.03 -5.67
N SER A 25 -16.76 13.02 -6.07
CA SER A 25 -17.13 13.26 -7.47
C SER A 25 -15.96 13.66 -8.37
N GLU A 26 -14.84 14.12 -7.79
CA GLU A 26 -13.64 14.55 -8.52
C GLU A 26 -12.65 13.40 -8.74
N VAL A 27 -12.76 12.31 -7.96
CA VAL A 27 -11.78 11.20 -7.99
C VAL A 27 -11.70 10.56 -9.36
N LEU A 28 -12.83 10.08 -9.92
CA LEU A 28 -12.82 9.44 -11.25
C LEU A 28 -12.33 10.41 -12.35
N PRO A 29 -12.82 11.66 -12.46
CA PRO A 29 -12.28 12.64 -13.40
C PRO A 29 -10.76 12.87 -13.28
N VAL A 30 -10.21 12.88 -12.06
CA VAL A 30 -8.76 13.00 -11.84
C VAL A 30 -8.01 11.77 -12.34
N ILE A 31 -8.53 10.57 -12.09
CA ILE A 31 -7.91 9.33 -12.60
C ILE A 31 -7.98 9.27 -14.14
N GLU A 32 -9.07 9.69 -14.77
CA GLU A 32 -9.18 9.76 -16.24
C GLU A 32 -8.18 10.77 -16.84
N GLN A 33 -8.01 11.93 -16.21
CA GLN A 33 -6.99 12.91 -16.63
C GLN A 33 -5.57 12.37 -16.46
N LEU A 34 -5.31 11.65 -15.36
CA LEU A 34 -4.05 10.97 -15.11
C LEU A 34 -3.74 9.98 -16.24
N GLU A 35 -4.71 9.14 -16.64
CA GLU A 35 -4.56 8.21 -17.76
C GLU A 35 -4.21 8.92 -19.07
N ALA A 36 -4.90 10.02 -19.37
CA ALA A 36 -4.63 10.80 -20.57
C ALA A 36 -3.19 11.37 -20.57
N MET A 37 -2.65 11.75 -19.42
CA MET A 37 -1.24 12.19 -19.31
C MET A 37 -0.27 11.04 -19.51
N LEU A 38 -0.53 9.87 -18.93
CA LEU A 38 0.31 8.67 -19.12
C LEU A 38 0.35 8.25 -20.59
N GLN A 39 -0.77 8.29 -21.31
CA GLN A 39 -0.84 7.99 -22.75
C GLN A 39 -0.03 8.98 -23.61
N ARG A 40 0.16 10.21 -23.13
CA ARG A 40 1.01 11.22 -23.78
C ARG A 40 2.49 11.06 -23.45
N GLY A 41 2.87 10.03 -22.70
CA GLY A 41 4.26 9.73 -22.32
C GLY A 41 4.75 10.49 -21.09
N PHE A 42 3.86 11.16 -20.36
CA PHE A 42 4.22 11.71 -19.05
C PHE A 42 4.26 10.61 -17.99
N TYR A 43 4.96 10.92 -16.90
CA TYR A 43 5.00 10.12 -15.69
C TYR A 43 4.15 10.79 -14.62
N ALA A 44 3.65 9.99 -13.69
CA ALA A 44 2.92 10.50 -12.54
C ALA A 44 3.43 9.87 -11.25
N ALA A 45 3.46 10.66 -10.19
CA ALA A 45 3.79 10.20 -8.84
C ALA A 45 2.84 10.86 -7.84
N GLY A 46 2.30 10.04 -6.93
CA GLY A 46 1.21 10.48 -6.08
C GLY A 46 0.62 9.36 -5.24
N PHE A 47 -0.60 9.58 -4.77
CA PHE A 47 -1.32 8.63 -3.92
C PHE A 47 -2.84 8.71 -4.12
N VAL A 48 -3.52 7.64 -3.69
CA VAL A 48 -4.97 7.57 -3.52
C VAL A 48 -5.22 7.20 -2.06
N SER A 49 -6.00 8.01 -1.36
CA SER A 49 -6.39 7.76 0.03
C SER A 49 -7.43 6.63 0.11
N TYR A 50 -7.48 5.94 1.25
CA TYR A 50 -8.52 4.92 1.50
C TYR A 50 -9.93 5.51 1.38
N GLU A 51 -10.09 6.76 1.82
CA GLU A 51 -11.34 7.51 1.78
C GLU A 51 -11.88 7.76 0.36
N ALA A 52 -11.08 7.55 -0.68
CA ALA A 52 -11.52 7.59 -2.08
C ALA A 52 -12.30 6.34 -2.51
N ALA A 53 -12.32 5.26 -1.71
CA ALA A 53 -12.95 3.99 -2.05
C ALA A 53 -14.41 4.11 -2.56
N PRO A 54 -15.29 4.94 -1.97
CA PRO A 54 -16.66 5.09 -2.45
C PRO A 54 -16.79 5.67 -3.86
N ALA A 55 -15.75 6.32 -4.38
CA ALA A 55 -15.75 6.79 -5.77
C ALA A 55 -15.56 5.65 -6.79
N PHE A 56 -14.99 4.53 -6.36
CA PHE A 56 -14.74 3.33 -7.17
C PHE A 56 -15.86 2.29 -7.02
N ASP A 57 -16.41 2.15 -5.81
CA ASP A 57 -17.55 1.30 -5.52
C ASP A 57 -18.51 2.01 -4.54
N PRO A 58 -19.71 2.43 -5.00
CA PRO A 58 -20.70 3.10 -4.17
C PRO A 58 -21.24 2.26 -2.99
N ALA A 59 -21.01 0.94 -2.96
CA ALA A 59 -21.35 0.10 -1.82
C ALA A 59 -20.41 0.33 -0.62
N LEU A 60 -19.22 0.88 -0.87
CA LEU A 60 -18.23 1.15 0.16
C LEU A 60 -18.54 2.46 0.88
N HIS A 61 -18.27 2.46 2.18
CA HIS A 61 -18.43 3.62 3.04
C HIS A 61 -17.08 3.95 3.67
N ALA A 62 -16.67 5.21 3.57
CA ALA A 62 -15.46 5.70 4.22
C ALA A 62 -15.75 7.00 4.98
N PRO A 63 -15.08 7.23 6.13
CA PRO A 63 -15.22 8.49 6.85
C PRO A 63 -14.67 9.65 6.02
N HIS A 64 -15.32 10.81 6.08
CA HIS A 64 -14.81 12.02 5.43
C HIS A 64 -13.67 12.62 6.27
N ILE A 65 -12.53 12.91 5.64
CA ILE A 65 -11.43 13.68 6.25
C ILE A 65 -11.40 15.04 5.56
N SER A 66 -11.90 16.07 6.26
CA SER A 66 -11.64 17.45 5.84
C SER A 66 -10.13 17.67 5.97
N ASP A 67 -9.49 18.19 4.92
CA ASP A 67 -8.08 18.60 4.90
C ASP A 67 -7.05 17.54 4.48
N PHE A 68 -7.48 16.40 3.90
CA PHE A 68 -6.56 15.48 3.19
C PHE A 68 -7.13 15.14 1.81
N PRO A 69 -6.35 15.26 0.71
CA PRO A 69 -6.87 15.00 -0.62
C PRO A 69 -7.20 13.51 -0.80
N LEU A 70 -8.31 13.24 -1.49
CA LEU A 70 -8.73 11.88 -1.80
C LEU A 70 -7.78 11.19 -2.77
N CYS A 71 -7.25 11.96 -3.72
CA CYS A 71 -6.09 11.58 -4.52
C CYS A 71 -5.27 12.83 -4.89
N TRP A 72 -3.98 12.64 -5.09
CA TRP A 72 -3.05 13.69 -5.49
C TRP A 72 -1.95 13.08 -6.36
N PHE A 73 -1.69 13.67 -7.53
CA PHE A 73 -0.64 13.24 -8.45
C PHE A 73 0.06 14.46 -9.07
N GLY A 74 1.38 14.52 -8.93
CA GLY A 74 2.20 15.37 -9.80
C GLY A 74 2.42 14.69 -11.14
N ILE A 75 2.37 15.46 -12.22
CA ILE A 75 2.67 15.01 -13.60
C ILE A 75 4.05 15.54 -14.00
N TYR A 76 4.89 14.67 -14.53
CA TYR A 76 6.30 14.93 -14.77
C TYR A 76 6.72 14.42 -16.14
N SER A 77 7.65 15.09 -16.81
CA SER A 77 8.16 14.62 -18.10
C SER A 77 9.06 13.39 -17.96
N ARG A 78 9.79 13.21 -16.85
CA ARG A 78 10.52 11.97 -16.51
C ARG A 78 10.94 11.90 -15.03
N PRO A 79 11.09 10.70 -14.45
CA PRO A 79 11.84 10.52 -13.20
C PRO A 79 13.33 10.79 -13.42
N GLN A 80 14.01 11.22 -12.35
CA GLN A 80 15.47 11.39 -12.33
C GLN A 80 16.10 10.47 -11.29
N PRO A 81 17.27 9.87 -11.54
CA PRO A 81 18.01 9.12 -10.52
C PRO A 81 18.31 10.00 -9.31
N LEU A 82 18.19 9.43 -8.12
CA LEU A 82 18.45 10.09 -6.85
C LEU A 82 19.45 9.26 -6.05
N ASP A 83 20.58 9.84 -5.69
CA ASP A 83 21.44 9.28 -4.66
C ASP A 83 21.03 9.85 -3.30
N LEU A 84 20.52 9.00 -2.41
CA LEU A 84 20.12 9.40 -1.07
C LEU A 84 21.27 10.00 -0.25
N SER A 85 22.52 9.69 -0.57
CA SER A 85 23.69 10.23 0.13
C SER A 85 23.86 11.74 -0.11
N GLN A 86 23.30 12.26 -1.20
CA GLN A 86 23.34 13.68 -1.58
C GLN A 86 22.27 14.52 -0.88
N LEU A 87 21.31 13.88 -0.21
CA LEU A 87 20.24 14.58 0.51
C LEU A 87 20.76 15.19 1.82
N GLN A 88 20.50 16.47 2.01
CA GLN A 88 20.85 17.16 3.24
C GLN A 88 19.98 16.68 4.40
N ARG A 89 20.63 16.28 5.49
CA ARG A 89 19.95 15.98 6.76
C ARG A 89 19.72 17.26 7.55
N ARG A 90 18.49 17.44 8.02
CA ARG A 90 18.05 18.57 8.84
C ARG A 90 17.40 18.05 10.12
N SER A 91 17.28 18.91 11.11
CA SER A 91 16.67 18.53 12.39
C SER A 91 15.16 18.41 12.27
N TYR A 92 14.61 17.39 12.92
CA TYR A 92 13.18 17.25 13.19
C TYR A 92 12.97 16.80 14.64
N ARG A 93 11.73 16.94 15.12
CA ARG A 93 11.29 16.46 16.44
C ARG A 93 9.92 15.82 16.30
N VAL A 94 9.76 14.66 16.94
CA VAL A 94 8.48 13.98 17.09
C VAL A 94 8.15 13.97 18.58
N GLY A 95 6.97 14.46 18.93
CA GLY A 95 6.46 14.44 20.30
C GLY A 95 5.98 13.06 20.74
N SER A 96 5.31 13.01 21.89
CA SER A 96 4.73 11.77 22.40
C SER A 96 3.53 11.34 21.54
N TRP A 97 3.49 10.05 21.20
CA TRP A 97 2.40 9.45 20.47
C TRP A 97 1.16 9.26 21.34
N GLN A 98 0.00 9.55 20.77
CA GLN A 98 -1.31 9.41 21.37
C GLN A 98 -2.21 8.61 20.43
N ALA A 99 -2.88 7.58 20.95
CA ALA A 99 -3.82 6.80 20.17
C ALA A 99 -5.13 7.57 19.96
N SER A 100 -5.76 7.37 18.80
CA SER A 100 -7.07 7.93 18.48
C SER A 100 -8.23 7.31 19.27
N ILE A 101 -7.96 6.19 19.95
CA ILE A 101 -8.90 5.44 20.78
C ILE A 101 -8.19 4.97 22.05
N ASP A 102 -8.95 4.69 23.10
CA ASP A 102 -8.43 4.07 24.31
C ASP A 102 -8.57 2.53 24.30
N ALA A 103 -8.03 1.90 25.35
CA ALA A 103 -8.05 0.44 25.48
C ALA A 103 -9.46 -0.14 25.70
N GLN A 104 -10.39 0.64 26.25
CA GLN A 104 -11.76 0.19 26.43
C GLN A 104 -12.47 0.14 25.07
N ARG A 105 -12.39 1.22 24.31
CA ARG A 105 -12.97 1.31 22.97
C ARG A 105 -12.41 0.24 22.04
N TYR A 106 -11.10 -0.01 22.09
CA TYR A 106 -10.48 -1.09 21.31
C TYR A 106 -11.12 -2.45 21.60
N ARG A 107 -11.36 -2.80 22.88
CA ARG A 107 -12.00 -4.08 23.25
C ARG A 107 -13.43 -4.16 22.74
N GLU A 108 -14.20 -3.09 22.91
CA GLU A 108 -15.60 -3.01 22.45
C GLU A 108 -15.71 -3.19 20.93
N ASP A 109 -14.82 -2.53 20.16
CA ASP A 109 -14.81 -2.67 18.70
C ASP A 109 -14.41 -4.09 18.27
N ILE A 110 -13.41 -4.70 18.93
CA ILE A 110 -13.01 -6.09 18.65
C ILE A 110 -14.12 -7.10 18.96
N ASP A 111 -14.80 -6.95 20.10
CA ASP A 111 -15.89 -7.86 20.47
C ASP A 111 -17.05 -7.75 19.49
N ARG A 112 -17.38 -6.53 19.05
CA ARG A 112 -18.38 -6.30 18.01
C ARG A 112 -18.00 -6.92 16.67
N ILE A 113 -16.74 -6.77 16.24
CA ILE A 113 -16.21 -7.42 15.02
C ILE A 113 -16.36 -8.94 15.11
N LYS A 114 -16.02 -9.54 16.26
CA LYS A 114 -16.18 -10.99 16.48
C LYS A 114 -17.64 -11.43 16.42
N CYS A 115 -18.57 -10.64 16.96
CA CYS A 115 -20.01 -10.91 16.84
C CYS A 115 -20.46 -10.94 15.38
N TYR A 116 -20.04 -9.96 14.56
CA TYR A 116 -20.35 -9.93 13.13
C TYR A 116 -19.76 -11.13 12.39
N ILE A 117 -18.52 -11.52 12.70
CA ILE A 117 -17.90 -12.71 12.10
C ILE A 117 -18.66 -13.99 12.51
N ALA A 118 -19.05 -14.11 13.79
CA ALA A 118 -19.81 -15.26 14.27
C ALA A 118 -21.23 -15.34 13.68
N ALA A 119 -21.84 -14.20 13.36
CA ALA A 119 -23.14 -14.10 12.70
C ALA A 119 -23.06 -14.41 11.19
N GLY A 120 -21.86 -14.43 10.61
CA GLY A 120 -21.63 -14.64 9.18
C GLY A 120 -21.71 -13.37 8.33
N ASP A 121 -21.67 -12.19 8.95
CA ASP A 121 -21.76 -10.90 8.24
C ASP A 121 -20.44 -10.52 7.55
N SER A 122 -19.31 -11.03 8.03
CA SER A 122 -18.00 -10.91 7.37
C SER A 122 -17.10 -12.08 7.73
N TYR A 123 -16.13 -12.40 6.87
CA TYR A 123 -15.11 -13.43 7.14
C TYR A 123 -13.88 -12.86 7.85
N GLN A 124 -13.50 -11.63 7.54
CA GLN A 124 -12.30 -10.97 8.07
C GLN A 124 -12.49 -9.45 8.07
N VAL A 125 -11.93 -8.78 9.08
CA VAL A 125 -11.89 -7.32 9.18
C VAL A 125 -10.49 -6.88 9.58
N ASN A 126 -9.90 -5.98 8.79
CA ASN A 126 -8.66 -5.30 9.15
C ASN A 126 -8.98 -4.06 9.98
N TYR A 127 -8.92 -4.22 11.31
CA TYR A 127 -9.18 -3.14 12.23
C TYR A 127 -7.90 -2.37 12.56
N THR A 128 -7.90 -1.06 12.27
CA THR A 128 -6.79 -0.15 12.55
C THR A 128 -7.27 1.08 13.30
N TYR A 129 -6.36 1.74 14.00
CA TYR A 129 -6.60 3.03 14.64
C TYR A 129 -5.39 3.95 14.40
N ARG A 130 -5.60 5.26 14.54
CA ARG A 130 -4.57 6.26 14.25
C ARG A 130 -3.74 6.56 15.49
N MET A 131 -2.46 6.86 15.29
CA MET A 131 -1.57 7.39 16.29
C MET A 131 -1.16 8.80 15.87
N PHE A 132 -1.20 9.75 16.79
CA PHE A 132 -0.88 11.15 16.55
C PHE A 132 0.27 11.61 17.43
N ALA A 133 1.19 12.39 16.88
CA ALA A 133 2.25 13.03 17.64
C ALA A 133 2.49 14.44 17.07
N PRO A 134 2.73 15.46 17.92
CA PRO A 134 3.22 16.74 17.44
C PRO A 134 4.51 16.55 16.64
N PHE A 135 4.59 17.16 15.46
CA PHE A 135 5.76 17.10 14.59
C PHE A 135 6.28 18.50 14.30
N ALA A 136 7.60 18.67 14.30
CA ALA A 136 8.25 19.92 13.90
C ALA A 136 9.57 19.65 13.18
N GLY A 137 9.87 20.41 12.14
CA GLY A 137 11.12 20.33 11.38
C GLY A 137 10.98 19.56 10.07
N ASP A 138 12.05 18.91 9.64
CA ASP A 138 12.19 18.40 8.28
C ASP A 138 11.60 16.99 8.09
N ALA A 139 10.51 16.89 7.34
CA ALA A 139 9.82 15.62 7.06
C ALA A 139 10.65 14.66 6.20
N LEU A 140 11.48 15.17 5.29
CA LEU A 140 12.38 14.35 4.49
C LEU A 140 13.40 13.62 5.37
N SER A 141 14.01 14.32 6.33
CA SER A 141 14.95 13.72 7.28
C SER A 141 14.27 12.66 8.14
N PHE A 142 13.03 12.89 8.58
CA PHE A 142 12.23 11.89 9.27
C PHE A 142 11.99 10.64 8.41
N PHE A 143 11.59 10.81 7.14
CA PHE A 143 11.42 9.72 6.19
C PHE A 143 12.71 8.91 6.00
N LEU A 144 13.86 9.58 5.85
CA LEU A 144 15.15 8.90 5.65
C LEU A 144 15.54 8.06 6.86
N ASP A 145 15.22 8.50 8.08
CA ASP A 145 15.43 7.71 9.29
C ASP A 145 14.40 6.58 9.43
N LEU A 146 13.15 6.81 9.05
CA LEU A 146 12.12 5.77 9.00
C LEU A 146 12.51 4.64 8.04
N ASN A 147 12.90 4.97 6.82
CA ASN A 147 13.34 4.00 5.81
C ASN A 147 14.64 3.28 6.21
N ARG A 148 15.56 3.94 6.91
CA ARG A 148 16.77 3.28 7.44
C ARG A 148 16.42 2.22 8.49
N ASN A 149 15.43 2.48 9.33
CA ASN A 149 15.02 1.56 10.40
C ASN A 149 14.10 0.44 9.90
N GLN A 150 13.36 0.69 8.82
CA GLN A 150 12.48 -0.28 8.17
C GLN A 150 12.65 -0.20 6.65
N PRO A 151 13.77 -0.72 6.09
CA PRO A 151 13.95 -0.77 4.65
C PRO A 151 12.87 -1.63 4.01
N THR A 152 12.15 -1.04 3.05
CA THR A 152 11.14 -1.74 2.25
C THR A 152 11.29 -1.45 0.76
N GLU A 153 10.74 -2.35 -0.05
CA GLU A 153 10.79 -2.28 -1.50
C GLU A 153 10.00 -1.11 -2.08
N PHE A 154 8.91 -0.69 -1.43
CA PHE A 154 7.99 0.34 -1.95
C PHE A 154 8.05 1.65 -1.13
N ALA A 155 9.24 2.03 -0.65
CA ALA A 155 9.42 3.24 0.12
C ALA A 155 9.20 4.51 -0.73
N ALA A 156 8.38 5.44 -0.23
CA ALA A 156 8.04 6.67 -0.93
C ALA A 156 7.93 7.86 0.03
N PHE A 157 8.39 9.01 -0.43
CA PHE A 157 8.20 10.31 0.21
C PHE A 157 7.55 11.24 -0.79
N ALA A 158 6.43 11.85 -0.39
CA ALA A 158 5.76 12.89 -1.17
C ALA A 158 5.55 14.11 -0.27
N ASP A 159 6.05 15.26 -0.71
CA ASP A 159 5.79 16.55 -0.11
C ASP A 159 4.86 17.31 -1.04
N ILE A 160 3.64 17.60 -0.56
CA ILE A 160 2.59 18.26 -1.35
C ILE A 160 2.29 19.67 -0.83
N GLY A 161 3.22 20.27 -0.07
CA GLY A 161 3.07 21.58 0.56
C GLY A 161 2.76 21.45 2.04
N ASP A 162 1.48 21.54 2.41
CA ASP A 162 1.05 21.50 3.82
C ASP A 162 1.14 20.09 4.44
N ILE A 163 1.28 19.07 3.60
CA ILE A 163 1.27 17.66 3.99
C ILE A 163 2.51 16.96 3.39
N ALA A 164 3.14 16.13 4.22
CA ALA A 164 4.16 15.20 3.76
C ALA A 164 3.72 13.75 4.05
N VAL A 165 3.75 12.90 3.03
CA VAL A 165 3.47 11.46 3.14
C VAL A 165 4.79 10.71 3.17
N CYS A 166 5.04 10.03 4.29
CA CYS A 166 6.20 9.16 4.50
C CYS A 166 5.72 7.70 4.50
N SER A 167 6.04 6.95 3.45
CA SER A 167 5.62 5.55 3.29
C SER A 167 6.82 4.61 3.26
N VAL A 168 6.76 3.55 4.07
CA VAL A 168 7.67 2.40 4.05
C VAL A 168 6.84 1.14 3.82
N SER A 169 6.04 1.13 2.74
CA SER A 169 5.17 -0.01 2.41
C SER A 169 6.00 -1.25 2.05
N PRO A 170 5.69 -2.42 2.63
CA PRO A 170 6.28 -3.69 2.23
C PRO A 170 5.47 -4.39 1.11
N GLU A 171 4.25 -3.94 0.82
CA GLU A 171 3.30 -4.67 -0.03
C GLU A 171 3.10 -4.00 -1.39
N LEU A 172 3.07 -4.80 -2.47
CA LEU A 172 2.67 -4.37 -3.80
C LEU A 172 1.17 -4.52 -3.95
N PHE A 173 0.44 -3.40 -4.00
CA PHE A 173 -0.99 -3.40 -4.33
C PHE A 173 -1.23 -3.95 -5.74
N PHE A 174 -0.74 -3.27 -6.77
CA PHE A 174 -0.60 -3.84 -8.11
C PHE A 174 0.50 -3.14 -8.91
N ARG A 175 0.98 -3.82 -9.95
CA ARG A 175 1.81 -3.28 -11.04
C ARG A 175 1.19 -3.69 -12.36
N LEU A 176 1.06 -2.75 -13.28
CA LEU A 176 0.77 -3.02 -14.69
C LEU A 176 2.03 -2.72 -15.51
N ASP A 177 2.59 -3.73 -16.17
CA ASP A 177 3.72 -3.60 -17.10
C ASP A 177 3.35 -4.15 -18.47
N GLY A 178 3.16 -3.25 -19.44
CA GLY A 178 2.46 -3.58 -20.67
C GLY A 178 1.08 -4.14 -20.35
N ALA A 179 0.85 -5.42 -20.67
CA ALA A 179 -0.39 -6.12 -20.33
C ALA A 179 -0.28 -6.99 -19.07
N LEU A 180 0.89 -7.10 -18.44
CA LEU A 180 1.09 -7.95 -17.27
C LEU A 180 0.67 -7.20 -16.00
N LEU A 181 -0.48 -7.58 -15.46
CA LEU A 181 -0.95 -7.13 -14.14
C LEU A 181 -0.41 -8.09 -13.07
N THR A 182 0.24 -7.55 -12.05
CA THR A 182 0.84 -8.30 -10.94
C THR A 182 0.39 -7.72 -9.61
N SER A 183 0.01 -8.55 -8.65
CA SER A 183 -0.14 -8.16 -7.24
C SER A 183 0.62 -9.16 -6.36
N ARG A 184 1.16 -8.68 -5.23
CA ARG A 184 1.94 -9.52 -4.31
C ARG A 184 1.41 -9.37 -2.87
N PRO A 185 0.24 -9.95 -2.57
CA PRO A 185 -0.31 -9.91 -1.21
C PRO A 185 0.61 -10.55 -0.19
N MET A 186 0.55 -10.02 1.03
CA MET A 186 1.27 -10.59 2.17
C MET A 186 0.30 -10.94 3.29
N LYS A 187 0.25 -12.24 3.65
CA LYS A 187 -0.41 -12.69 4.88
C LYS A 187 0.30 -13.86 5.50
N GLY A 188 0.50 -13.73 6.81
CA GLY A 188 1.26 -14.61 7.66
C GLY A 188 2.56 -13.95 8.08
N THR A 189 2.73 -13.75 9.39
CA THR A 189 3.89 -13.04 9.95
C THR A 189 4.48 -13.85 11.10
N ALA A 190 5.81 -13.92 11.15
CA ALA A 190 6.53 -14.44 12.31
C ALA A 190 7.64 -13.45 12.72
N SER A 191 7.84 -13.23 14.01
CA SER A 191 8.93 -12.37 14.48
C SER A 191 10.29 -13.00 14.21
N ARG A 192 11.33 -12.18 14.01
CA ARG A 192 12.70 -12.68 13.81
C ARG A 192 13.24 -13.39 15.05
N GLY A 193 14.00 -14.45 14.85
CA GLY A 193 14.65 -15.21 15.93
C GLY A 193 15.79 -14.44 16.57
N ARG A 194 16.13 -14.76 17.83
CA ARG A 194 17.22 -14.10 18.56
C ARG A 194 18.60 -14.53 18.04
N TYR A 195 18.68 -15.72 17.43
CA TYR A 195 19.88 -16.31 16.85
C TYR A 195 19.53 -17.12 15.59
N PRO A 196 20.50 -17.42 14.71
CA PRO A 196 20.23 -17.97 13.36
C PRO A 196 19.42 -19.27 13.34
N ALA A 197 19.62 -20.17 14.30
CA ALA A 197 18.86 -21.41 14.37
C ALA A 197 17.38 -21.18 14.71
N GLU A 198 17.09 -20.32 15.69
CA GLU A 198 15.72 -19.92 16.03
C GLU A 198 15.06 -19.16 14.88
N ASP A 199 15.81 -18.30 14.19
CA ASP A 199 15.30 -17.52 13.07
C ASP A 199 14.87 -18.42 11.89
N ARG A 200 15.68 -19.43 11.57
CA ARG A 200 15.33 -20.47 10.58
C ARG A 200 14.12 -21.29 11.01
N ALA A 201 14.06 -21.72 12.27
CA ALA A 201 12.94 -22.49 12.79
C ALA A 201 11.61 -21.70 12.71
N ARG A 202 11.64 -20.38 12.95
CA ARG A 202 10.46 -19.52 12.81
C ARG A 202 10.03 -19.35 11.34
N ALA A 203 10.98 -19.22 10.42
CA ALA A 203 10.69 -19.19 9.00
C ALA A 203 10.06 -20.52 8.51
N GLU A 204 10.61 -21.65 8.94
CA GLU A 204 10.08 -22.99 8.63
C GLU A 204 8.70 -23.23 9.25
N TRP A 205 8.49 -22.78 10.49
CA TRP A 205 7.17 -22.82 11.13
C TRP A 205 6.15 -22.01 10.33
N LEU A 206 6.51 -20.78 9.91
CA LEU A 206 5.62 -19.93 9.12
C LEU A 206 5.28 -20.60 7.79
N ARG A 207 6.29 -21.12 7.09
CA ARG A 207 6.12 -21.87 5.83
C ARG A 207 5.15 -23.03 5.95
N ASN A 208 5.23 -23.78 7.04
CA ASN A 208 4.44 -25.00 7.24
C ASN A 208 3.13 -24.76 8.00
N SER A 209 2.83 -23.54 8.41
CA SER A 209 1.65 -23.23 9.20
C SER A 209 0.38 -23.32 8.34
N GLN A 210 -0.45 -24.33 8.61
CA GLN A 210 -1.73 -24.52 7.91
C GLN A 210 -2.65 -23.31 8.05
N LYS A 211 -2.66 -22.67 9.23
CA LYS A 211 -3.43 -21.44 9.47
C LYS A 211 -2.98 -20.31 8.56
N ASN A 212 -1.69 -19.97 8.57
CA ASN A 212 -1.17 -18.84 7.77
C ASN A 212 -1.31 -19.10 6.28
N ARG A 213 -1.09 -20.36 5.84
CA ARG A 213 -1.33 -20.74 4.44
C ARG A 213 -2.79 -20.56 4.05
N ALA A 214 -3.74 -20.99 4.89
CA ALA A 214 -5.17 -20.82 4.61
C ALA A 214 -5.58 -19.34 4.51
N GLU A 215 -5.10 -18.50 5.43
CA GLU A 215 -5.31 -17.04 5.36
C GLU A 215 -4.71 -16.46 4.07
N ASN A 216 -3.49 -16.85 3.70
CA ASN A 216 -2.86 -16.40 2.47
C ASN A 216 -3.62 -16.89 1.21
N THR A 217 -4.07 -18.15 1.18
CA THR A 217 -4.90 -18.69 0.09
C THR A 217 -6.18 -17.89 -0.08
N MET A 218 -6.85 -17.53 1.03
CA MET A 218 -8.06 -16.73 1.00
C MET A 218 -7.82 -15.36 0.34
N ILE A 219 -6.73 -14.67 0.69
CA ILE A 219 -6.38 -13.38 0.06
C ILE A 219 -6.00 -13.57 -1.42
N VAL A 220 -5.25 -14.62 -1.76
CA VAL A 220 -4.90 -14.95 -3.15
C VAL A 220 -6.15 -15.20 -3.98
N ASP A 221 -7.12 -15.96 -3.47
CA ASP A 221 -8.34 -16.27 -4.21
C ASP A 221 -9.24 -15.03 -4.41
N MET A 222 -9.28 -14.13 -3.43
CA MET A 222 -9.95 -12.84 -3.57
C MET A 222 -9.29 -11.98 -4.66
N ILE A 223 -7.96 -11.86 -4.66
CA ILE A 223 -7.24 -11.13 -5.70
C ILE A 223 -7.41 -11.79 -7.07
N ARG A 224 -7.42 -13.12 -7.15
CA ARG A 224 -7.72 -13.85 -8.40
C ARG A 224 -9.11 -13.55 -8.92
N ASN A 225 -10.10 -13.49 -8.03
CA ASN A 225 -11.47 -13.12 -8.37
C ASN A 225 -11.54 -11.68 -8.89
N ASP A 226 -10.84 -10.76 -8.23
CA ASP A 226 -10.81 -9.35 -8.63
C ASP A 226 -10.08 -9.15 -9.96
N PHE A 227 -8.94 -9.82 -10.16
CA PHE A 227 -8.24 -9.87 -11.44
C PHE A 227 -9.13 -10.47 -12.53
N GLY A 228 -9.91 -11.50 -12.21
CA GLY A 228 -10.85 -12.14 -13.13
C GLY A 228 -11.89 -11.19 -13.73
N ARG A 229 -12.21 -10.07 -13.07
CA ARG A 229 -13.13 -9.05 -13.60
C ARG A 229 -12.54 -8.22 -14.74
N ILE A 230 -11.22 -8.10 -14.80
CA ILE A 230 -10.50 -7.16 -15.69
C ILE A 230 -9.42 -7.82 -16.55
N ALA A 231 -9.18 -9.12 -16.37
CA ALA A 231 -8.17 -9.88 -17.09
C ALA A 231 -8.75 -10.64 -18.29
N ALA A 232 -7.88 -10.95 -19.26
CA ALA A 232 -8.19 -11.89 -20.33
C ALA A 232 -8.54 -13.27 -19.74
N THR A 233 -9.61 -13.89 -20.24
CA THR A 233 -10.10 -15.19 -19.77
C THR A 233 -8.99 -16.24 -19.72
N GLY A 234 -8.85 -16.90 -18.57
CA GLY A 234 -7.84 -17.94 -18.35
C GLY A 234 -6.41 -17.44 -18.16
N SER A 235 -6.16 -16.12 -18.12
CA SER A 235 -4.81 -15.58 -17.93
C SER A 235 -4.39 -15.40 -16.47
N VAL A 236 -5.32 -15.51 -15.51
CA VAL A 236 -5.03 -15.34 -14.08
C VAL A 236 -4.25 -16.56 -13.57
N THR A 237 -3.04 -16.34 -13.06
CA THR A 237 -2.14 -17.38 -12.55
C THR A 237 -1.51 -16.98 -11.22
N VAL A 238 -1.02 -17.98 -10.47
CA VAL A 238 -0.28 -17.79 -9.21
C VAL A 238 1.12 -18.36 -9.41
N PRO A 239 2.07 -17.62 -10.02
CA PRO A 239 3.40 -18.13 -10.33
C PRO A 239 4.23 -18.47 -9.09
N SER A 240 3.95 -17.84 -7.95
CA SER A 240 4.55 -18.20 -6.67
C SER A 240 3.55 -18.10 -5.53
N ALA A 241 3.62 -19.05 -4.59
CA ALA A 241 2.74 -19.12 -3.45
C ALA A 241 3.49 -19.50 -2.17
N TYR A 242 3.18 -18.80 -1.08
CA TYR A 242 3.73 -19.02 0.26
C TYR A 242 5.25 -18.82 0.36
N ASP A 243 5.79 -17.90 -0.42
CA ASP A 243 7.18 -17.48 -0.32
C ASP A 243 7.44 -16.86 1.05
N ILE A 244 8.60 -17.16 1.64
CA ILE A 244 8.98 -16.64 2.96
C ILE A 244 10.06 -15.58 2.76
N GLU A 245 9.65 -14.32 2.91
CA GLU A 245 10.48 -13.16 2.74
C GLU A 245 11.05 -12.68 4.09
N ARG A 246 12.35 -12.34 4.08
CA ARG A 246 13.08 -11.86 5.25
C ARG A 246 13.00 -10.34 5.35
N TYR A 247 12.32 -9.83 6.37
CA TYR A 247 12.37 -8.40 6.74
C TYR A 247 13.25 -8.19 7.99
N PRO A 248 13.68 -6.95 8.29
CA PRO A 248 14.53 -6.66 9.44
C PRO A 248 13.94 -7.14 10.77
N THR A 249 12.62 -6.98 10.96
CA THR A 249 11.91 -7.27 12.22
C THR A 249 10.98 -8.47 12.16
N ALA A 250 10.65 -8.96 10.95
CA ALA A 250 9.75 -10.11 10.77
C ALA A 250 10.11 -10.99 9.56
N TRP A 251 9.53 -12.18 9.52
CA TRP A 251 9.30 -13.00 8.34
C TRP A 251 7.89 -12.74 7.84
N GLN A 252 7.73 -12.59 6.53
CA GLN A 252 6.43 -12.45 5.88
C GLN A 252 6.20 -13.58 4.89
N MET A 253 4.97 -14.06 4.83
CA MET A 253 4.52 -15.00 3.81
C MET A 253 3.84 -14.22 2.68
N THR A 254 4.37 -14.36 1.47
CA THR A 254 3.91 -13.65 0.27
C THR A 254 3.50 -14.64 -0.81
N SER A 255 2.58 -14.20 -1.66
CA SER A 255 2.18 -14.94 -2.86
C SER A 255 2.08 -13.94 -4.00
N THR A 256 2.38 -14.38 -5.22
CA THR A 256 2.30 -13.52 -6.41
C THR A 256 1.15 -13.97 -7.27
N VAL A 257 0.24 -13.06 -7.60
CA VAL A 257 -0.86 -13.27 -8.55
C VAL A 257 -0.59 -12.43 -9.78
N THR A 258 -0.68 -13.03 -10.96
CA THR A 258 -0.49 -12.34 -12.23
C THR A 258 -1.66 -12.59 -13.18
N ALA A 259 -1.90 -11.65 -14.07
CA ALA A 259 -2.87 -11.80 -15.16
C ALA A 259 -2.46 -10.97 -16.38
N ARG A 260 -3.06 -11.25 -17.54
CA ARG A 260 -2.99 -10.35 -18.70
C ARG A 260 -4.21 -9.46 -18.72
N SER A 261 -4.04 -8.15 -18.71
CA SER A 261 -5.12 -7.17 -18.73
C SER A 261 -4.78 -6.03 -19.68
N SER A 262 -5.79 -5.53 -20.40
CA SER A 262 -5.74 -4.27 -21.16
C SER A 262 -6.54 -3.18 -20.44
N ALA A 263 -6.90 -3.40 -19.17
CA ALA A 263 -7.70 -2.47 -18.40
C ALA A 263 -6.92 -1.19 -18.11
N SER A 264 -7.63 -0.07 -18.12
CA SER A 264 -7.07 1.22 -17.73
C SER A 264 -6.82 1.28 -16.21
N PRO A 265 -5.92 2.15 -15.72
CA PRO A 265 -5.76 2.41 -14.30
C PRO A 265 -7.06 2.62 -13.51
N ALA A 266 -8.04 3.33 -14.04
CA ALA A 266 -9.36 3.55 -13.47
C ALA A 266 -10.15 2.24 -13.35
N GLN A 267 -10.14 1.41 -14.39
CA GLN A 267 -10.78 0.09 -14.36
C GLN A 267 -10.10 -0.85 -13.36
N ILE A 268 -8.77 -0.78 -13.25
CA ILE A 268 -8.01 -1.56 -12.27
C ILE A 268 -8.34 -1.09 -10.84
N LEU A 269 -8.33 0.22 -10.59
CA LEU A 269 -8.70 0.77 -9.28
C LEU A 269 -10.15 0.44 -8.92
N ALA A 270 -11.09 0.56 -9.87
CA ALA A 270 -12.48 0.16 -9.67
C ALA A 270 -12.64 -1.33 -9.31
N ALA A 271 -11.77 -2.18 -9.86
CA ALA A 271 -11.81 -3.60 -9.57
C ALA A 271 -11.09 -3.98 -8.27
N LEU A 272 -10.01 -3.30 -7.90
CA LEU A 272 -9.10 -3.74 -6.84
C LEU A 272 -9.11 -2.89 -5.57
N PHE A 273 -9.63 -1.66 -5.62
CA PHE A 273 -9.48 -0.69 -4.54
C PHE A 273 -10.72 -0.66 -3.62
N PRO A 274 -10.54 -0.64 -2.28
CA PRO A 274 -9.27 -0.71 -1.55
C PRO A 274 -8.69 -2.13 -1.56
N CYS A 275 -7.39 -2.23 -1.30
CA CYS A 275 -6.74 -3.54 -1.19
C CYS A 275 -7.41 -4.37 -0.09
N ALA A 276 -7.52 -5.66 -0.34
CA ALA A 276 -8.26 -6.56 0.52
C ALA A 276 -7.44 -7.15 1.69
N SER A 277 -6.12 -6.88 1.70
CA SER A 277 -5.18 -7.30 2.75
C SER A 277 -5.04 -6.32 3.90
#